data_AF-A0A1J4SSN7-F1
#
_entry.id   AF-A0A1J4SSN7-F1
#
_cell.length_a   1.000
_cell.length_b   1.000
_cell.length_c   1.000
_cell.angle_alpha   90.00
_cell.angle_beta   90.00
_cell.angle_gamma   90.00
#
_symmetry.space_group_name_H-M   'P 1'
#
loop_
_entity.id
_entity.type
_entity.pdbx_description
1 polymer ?
#
loop_
_entity_poly.entity_id
_entity_poly.type
_entity_poly.pdbx_seq_one_letter_code
_entity_poly.pdbx_strand_id
1 'polypeptide(L)'
;MGKTLTAVLFLALLSGCAWMKKSDRSGASVKNPREGSSMEKTPAFALPGVPMRNNLPAEKPRKRKKKTTEAAPGETIPREAAPDAEPAGEPKPAAAAPVSNGDLEFHLSAAAKYAAGRKYNSAAAEYGAAAGFLPAFDIRAVHLLERQGAMLLRAGNMAKAQGYFSSAIEKAKELKSSGNDLAMAHLGLGYCLERENKISEAIANYEKVLDFTTSKTIKARVGETIDTLKKPGK
;
A
#
# COMPACT_ATOMS: atom_id res chain seq x y z
N MET A 1 -15.34 78.26 -39.34
CA MET A 1 -14.01 77.83 -39.85
C MET A 1 -13.01 77.82 -38.70
N GLY A 2 -12.55 76.62 -38.32
CA GLY A 2 -11.31 76.26 -37.61
C GLY A 2 -10.88 77.01 -36.34
N LYS A 3 -10.77 76.29 -35.21
CA LYS A 3 -9.49 75.73 -34.71
C LYS A 3 -9.69 74.89 -33.44
N THR A 4 -8.97 73.78 -33.41
CA THR A 4 -8.80 72.78 -32.34
C THR A 4 -7.96 73.32 -31.17
N LEU A 5 -8.21 72.92 -29.92
CA LEU A 5 -7.31 72.11 -29.07
C LEU A 5 -7.75 72.07 -27.58
N THR A 6 -7.67 70.86 -27.01
CA THR A 6 -7.33 70.49 -25.61
C THR A 6 -8.05 71.12 -24.41
N ALA A 7 -8.73 70.29 -23.63
CA ALA A 7 -8.72 70.42 -22.16
C ALA A 7 -8.87 69.04 -21.49
N VAL A 8 -7.85 68.70 -20.70
CA VAL A 8 -7.78 67.58 -19.77
C VAL A 8 -8.84 67.78 -18.68
N LEU A 9 -9.70 66.79 -18.44
CA LEU A 9 -10.63 66.81 -17.31
C LEU A 9 -10.18 65.80 -16.25
N PHE A 10 -9.76 66.32 -15.11
CA PHE A 10 -9.33 65.61 -13.92
C PHE A 10 -10.22 66.05 -12.75
N LEU A 11 -10.58 65.10 -11.88
CA LEU A 11 -11.26 65.24 -10.58
C LEU A 11 -12.73 65.70 -10.62
N ALA A 12 -13.61 65.30 -9.70
CA ALA A 12 -13.68 64.28 -8.67
C ALA A 12 -15.09 64.42 -8.07
N LEU A 13 -15.80 63.33 -7.79
CA LEU A 13 -16.96 63.39 -6.88
C LEU A 13 -16.89 62.21 -5.91
N LEU A 14 -16.43 62.56 -4.72
CA LEU A 14 -16.57 61.83 -3.47
C LEU A 14 -18.05 61.68 -3.16
N SER A 15 -18.48 60.47 -2.81
CA SER A 15 -19.58 60.30 -1.86
C SER A 15 -19.26 59.13 -0.96
N GLY A 16 -18.87 59.49 0.27
CA GLY A 16 -18.61 58.54 1.33
C GLY A 16 -19.90 58.02 1.95
N CYS A 17 -19.85 56.79 2.43
CA CYS A 17 -20.63 56.37 3.59
C CYS A 17 -19.65 55.97 4.69
N ALA A 18 -19.81 56.64 5.82
CA ALA A 18 -19.04 56.49 7.04
C ALA A 18 -19.61 55.39 7.95
N TRP A 19 -18.86 55.17 9.04
CA TRP A 19 -19.15 54.44 10.28
C TRP A 19 -18.91 52.92 10.31
N MET A 20 -18.34 52.30 11.36
CA MET A 20 -17.47 52.62 12.51
C MET A 20 -17.67 51.47 13.51
N LYS A 21 -16.65 50.68 13.85
CA LYS A 21 -16.32 50.35 15.25
C LYS A 21 -14.98 49.64 15.40
N LYS A 22 -14.21 50.16 16.34
CA LYS A 22 -12.90 49.72 16.81
C LYS A 22 -13.10 48.74 17.98
N SER A 23 -12.36 47.65 18.00
CA SER A 23 -12.06 46.93 19.25
C SER A 23 -10.68 46.30 19.14
N ASP A 24 -9.76 46.80 19.97
CA ASP A 24 -8.45 46.22 20.24
C ASP A 24 -8.58 44.76 20.71
N ARG A 25 -7.75 43.89 20.14
CA ARG A 25 -7.27 42.70 20.85
C ARG A 25 -5.86 42.35 20.39
N SER A 26 -4.91 42.70 21.24
CA SER A 26 -3.69 41.92 21.44
C SER A 26 -4.08 40.46 21.71
N GLY A 27 -3.48 39.54 20.99
CA GLY A 27 -3.79 38.12 21.14
C GLY A 27 -3.11 37.24 20.12
N ALA A 28 -1.95 36.73 20.50
CA ALA A 28 -1.33 35.51 20.00
C ALA A 28 -1.20 35.37 18.47
N SER A 29 0.02 35.67 18.00
CA SER A 29 0.61 34.91 16.90
C SER A 29 0.59 33.43 17.29
N VAL A 30 -0.47 32.72 16.89
CA VAL A 30 -0.48 31.26 16.85
C VAL A 30 0.47 30.89 15.72
N LYS A 31 1.76 30.83 16.07
CA LYS A 31 2.69 29.93 15.40
C LYS A 31 2.06 28.55 15.54
N ASN A 32 1.35 28.09 14.51
CA ASN A 32 1.11 26.66 14.38
C ASN A 32 2.50 26.02 14.37
N PRO A 33 2.87 25.24 15.39
CA PRO A 33 4.00 24.36 15.23
C PRO A 33 3.52 23.39 14.16
N ARG A 34 4.04 23.51 12.94
CA ARG A 34 4.22 22.33 12.12
C ARG A 34 5.13 21.45 12.97
N GLU A 35 4.50 20.62 13.79
CA GLU A 35 5.14 19.45 14.36
C GLU A 35 5.93 18.84 13.21
N GLY A 36 7.23 18.76 13.43
CA GLY A 36 8.14 18.06 12.55
C GLY A 36 7.70 16.61 12.49
N SER A 37 6.76 16.31 11.60
CA SER A 37 6.70 15.01 10.97
C SER A 37 8.02 14.89 10.23
N SER A 38 8.97 14.20 10.85
CA SER A 38 10.12 13.63 10.16
C SER A 38 9.57 13.02 8.88
N MET A 39 9.81 13.70 7.77
CA MET A 39 9.37 13.26 6.45
C MET A 39 10.22 12.02 6.16
N GLU A 40 9.75 10.87 6.64
CA GLU A 40 10.25 9.55 6.28
C GLU A 40 10.19 9.56 4.75
N LYS A 41 11.34 9.71 4.07
CA LYS A 41 11.39 9.85 2.62
C LYS A 41 10.63 8.67 2.04
N THR A 42 9.58 8.95 1.26
CA THR A 42 8.78 7.91 0.62
C THR A 42 9.72 7.00 -0.17
N PRO A 43 9.74 5.69 0.10
CA PRO A 43 10.69 4.81 -0.57
C PRO A 43 10.42 4.77 -2.07
N ALA A 44 11.48 4.65 -2.86
CA ALA A 44 11.38 4.60 -4.32
C ALA A 44 10.77 3.26 -4.74
N PHE A 45 9.53 3.27 -5.24
CA PHE A 45 8.87 2.05 -5.68
C PHE A 45 9.36 1.59 -7.05
N ALA A 46 9.54 0.29 -7.22
CA ALA A 46 9.48 -0.31 -8.56
C ALA A 46 8.05 -0.09 -9.11
N LEU A 47 7.93 0.43 -10.33
CA LEU A 47 6.62 0.64 -10.95
C LEU A 47 6.06 -0.67 -11.52
N PRO A 48 4.79 -0.98 -11.26
CA PRO A 48 4.12 -0.87 -9.96
C PRO A 48 4.46 -2.13 -9.14
N GLY A 49 4.87 -2.01 -7.88
CA GLY A 49 5.05 -3.21 -7.09
C GLY A 49 5.49 -2.97 -5.66
N VAL A 50 6.78 -2.87 -5.41
CA VAL A 50 7.34 -2.90 -4.05
C VAL A 50 8.42 -1.81 -3.93
N PRO A 51 8.57 -1.14 -2.78
CA PRO A 51 9.66 -0.21 -2.55
C PRO A 51 11.01 -0.93 -2.69
N MET A 52 11.92 -0.31 -3.44
CA MET A 52 13.33 -0.67 -3.44
C MET A 52 14.07 0.29 -2.52
N ARG A 53 15.06 -0.22 -1.80
CA ARG A 53 15.96 0.60 -1.00
C ARG A 53 16.88 1.36 -1.95
N ASN A 54 16.72 2.68 -2.04
CA ASN A 54 17.72 3.57 -2.63
C ASN A 54 18.45 4.25 -1.48
N ASN A 55 19.65 3.78 -1.11
CA ASN A 55 20.55 4.34 -0.08
C ASN A 55 19.88 5.33 0.90
N LEU A 56 18.93 4.81 1.69
CA LEU A 56 18.27 5.53 2.77
C LEU A 56 19.18 5.47 4.00
N PRO A 57 19.43 6.58 4.71
CA PRO A 57 20.14 6.53 5.98
C PRO A 57 19.38 5.60 6.94
N ALA A 58 20.12 4.83 7.73
CA ALA A 58 19.56 3.87 8.69
C ALA A 58 18.40 4.52 9.47
N GLU A 59 17.21 3.98 9.29
CA GLU A 59 16.02 4.47 9.95
C GLU A 59 16.09 4.04 11.43
N LYS A 60 15.90 4.99 12.34
CA LYS A 60 16.02 4.73 13.77
C LYS A 60 15.00 3.67 14.20
N PRO A 61 15.35 2.74 15.11
CA PRO A 61 14.42 1.72 15.59
C PRO A 61 13.12 2.37 16.10
N ARG A 62 11.99 2.03 15.49
CA ARG A 62 10.68 2.45 16.00
C ARG A 62 10.51 1.83 17.39
N LYS A 63 10.46 2.67 18.44
CA LYS A 63 10.22 2.21 19.81
C LYS A 63 8.87 1.48 19.86
N ARG A 64 8.90 0.18 20.14
CA ARG A 64 7.69 -0.58 20.51
C ARG A 64 7.02 0.14 21.67
N LYS A 65 5.80 0.66 21.47
CA LYS A 65 4.94 1.00 22.61
C LYS A 65 4.64 -0.32 23.31
N LYS A 66 5.15 -0.49 24.54
CA LYS A 66 4.73 -1.57 25.44
C LYS A 66 3.21 -1.47 25.57
N LYS A 67 2.49 -2.46 25.04
CA LYS A 67 1.11 -2.69 25.42
C LYS A 67 1.19 -3.31 26.81
N THR A 68 0.92 -2.50 27.83
CA THR A 68 0.74 -2.97 29.19
C THR A 68 -0.38 -4.00 29.19
N THR A 69 -0.04 -5.17 29.68
CA THR A 69 -0.96 -6.23 30.07
C THR A 69 -1.91 -5.71 31.13
N GLU A 70 -3.21 -5.88 30.90
CA GLU A 70 -4.18 -6.03 31.97
C GLU A 70 -4.88 -7.36 31.73
N ALA A 71 -4.59 -8.30 32.63
CA ALA A 71 -5.21 -9.60 32.70
C ALA A 71 -6.48 -9.49 33.55
N ALA A 72 -7.57 -10.07 33.07
CA ALA A 72 -8.77 -10.36 33.84
C ALA A 72 -9.43 -11.62 33.23
N PRO A 73 -10.19 -12.38 34.02
CA PRO A 73 -9.93 -13.81 34.20
C PRO A 73 -10.77 -14.72 33.29
N GLY A 74 -10.34 -15.97 33.23
CA GLY A 74 -10.90 -17.01 32.39
C GLY A 74 -12.32 -17.41 32.76
N GLU A 75 -13.12 -17.65 31.72
CA GLU A 75 -14.30 -18.50 31.78
C GLU A 75 -13.98 -19.84 31.12
N THR A 76 -14.13 -20.87 31.94
CA THR A 76 -14.11 -22.28 31.58
C THR A 76 -15.31 -22.61 30.69
N ILE A 77 -15.06 -23.06 29.45
CA ILE A 77 -16.09 -23.68 28.61
C ILE A 77 -15.96 -25.20 28.78
N PRO A 78 -17.03 -25.94 29.16
CA PRO A 78 -17.00 -27.39 29.24
C PRO A 78 -16.83 -28.03 27.86
N ARG A 79 -15.96 -29.04 27.81
CA ARG A 79 -15.78 -29.95 26.68
C ARG A 79 -16.88 -31.00 26.74
N GLU A 80 -17.86 -30.91 25.86
CA GLU A 80 -18.85 -31.95 25.66
C GLU A 80 -18.53 -32.72 24.37
N ALA A 81 -18.45 -34.04 24.51
CA ALA A 81 -18.06 -34.97 23.46
C ALA A 81 -19.21 -35.19 22.46
N ALA A 82 -18.82 -35.50 21.23
CA ALA A 82 -19.69 -35.80 20.10
C ALA A 82 -20.66 -36.97 20.36
N PRO A 83 -21.70 -37.07 19.52
CA PRO A 83 -22.01 -38.35 18.90
C PRO A 83 -21.84 -38.28 17.37
N ASP A 84 -21.40 -39.40 16.82
CA ASP A 84 -21.16 -39.66 15.41
C ASP A 84 -22.41 -39.40 14.54
N ALA A 85 -22.20 -38.69 13.43
CA ALA A 85 -23.16 -38.60 12.33
C ALA A 85 -22.43 -38.89 11.01
N GLU A 86 -22.96 -39.87 10.29
CA GLU A 86 -22.51 -40.37 8.98
C GLU A 86 -22.44 -39.28 7.89
N PRO A 87 -21.62 -39.49 6.82
CA PRO A 87 -21.34 -38.46 5.84
C PRO A 87 -22.54 -38.22 4.90
N ALA A 88 -23.20 -37.07 5.06
CA ALA A 88 -24.11 -36.55 4.04
C ALA A 88 -23.29 -36.11 2.81
N GLY A 89 -23.69 -36.62 1.65
CA GLY A 89 -22.98 -36.51 0.38
C GLY A 89 -22.59 -35.10 -0.03
N GLU A 90 -21.47 -35.03 -0.73
CA GLU A 90 -20.93 -33.82 -1.36
C GLU A 90 -22.02 -33.09 -2.15
N PRO A 91 -22.26 -31.78 -1.92
CA PRO A 91 -23.11 -31.01 -2.80
C PRO A 91 -22.41 -30.91 -4.17
N LYS A 92 -23.02 -31.55 -5.16
CA LYS A 92 -22.71 -31.42 -6.59
C LYS A 92 -22.48 -29.94 -6.93
N PRO A 93 -21.38 -29.55 -7.62
CA PRO A 93 -21.11 -28.16 -7.90
C PRO A 93 -22.25 -27.57 -8.73
N ALA A 94 -22.96 -26.62 -8.13
CA ALA A 94 -23.89 -25.76 -8.83
C ALA A 94 -23.13 -25.08 -9.96
N ALA A 95 -23.66 -25.17 -11.19
CA ALA A 95 -23.11 -24.53 -12.36
C ALA A 95 -22.84 -23.06 -12.05
N ALA A 96 -21.57 -22.67 -12.06
CA ALA A 96 -21.16 -21.29 -11.92
C ALA A 96 -21.90 -20.46 -12.98
N ALA A 97 -22.61 -19.42 -12.53
CA ALA A 97 -23.16 -18.40 -13.41
C ALA A 97 -22.08 -17.95 -14.42
N PRO A 98 -22.46 -17.60 -15.67
CA PRO A 98 -21.49 -17.25 -16.69
C PRO A 98 -20.56 -16.15 -16.15
N VAL A 99 -19.30 -16.51 -15.98
CA VAL A 99 -18.20 -15.61 -15.65
C VAL A 99 -18.22 -14.49 -16.68
N SER A 100 -18.79 -13.36 -16.30
CA SER A 100 -18.79 -12.17 -17.12
C SER A 100 -17.37 -11.61 -17.04
N ASN A 101 -16.58 -11.86 -18.08
CA ASN A 101 -15.28 -11.21 -18.26
C ASN A 101 -15.38 -9.68 -18.14
N GLY A 102 -16.58 -9.11 -18.35
CA GLY A 102 -16.85 -7.69 -18.12
C GLY A 102 -16.66 -7.25 -16.66
N ASP A 103 -17.03 -8.08 -15.68
CA ASP A 103 -16.89 -7.73 -14.26
C ASP A 103 -15.43 -7.79 -13.80
N LEU A 104 -14.67 -8.77 -14.30
CA LEU A 104 -13.23 -8.84 -14.08
C LEU A 104 -12.54 -7.56 -14.59
N GLU A 105 -12.76 -7.19 -15.85
CA GLU A 105 -12.15 -6.02 -16.47
C GLU A 105 -12.59 -4.71 -15.81
N PHE A 106 -13.84 -4.63 -15.35
CA PHE A 106 -14.33 -3.50 -14.56
C PHE A 106 -13.51 -3.30 -13.29
N HIS A 107 -13.33 -4.36 -12.49
CA HIS A 107 -12.56 -4.29 -11.24
C HIS A 107 -11.08 -3.99 -11.50
N LEU A 108 -10.47 -4.57 -12.53
CA LEU A 108 -9.08 -4.26 -12.89
C LEU A 108 -8.90 -2.79 -13.31
N SER A 109 -9.84 -2.27 -14.09
CA SER A 109 -9.86 -0.86 -14.50
C SER A 109 -10.04 0.08 -13.31
N ALA A 110 -10.95 -0.26 -12.38
CA ALA A 110 -11.17 0.47 -11.14
C ALA A 110 -9.92 0.45 -10.24
N ALA A 111 -9.27 -0.71 -10.08
CA ALA A 111 -8.03 -0.87 -9.33
C ALA A 111 -6.94 0.05 -9.87
N ALA A 112 -6.73 0.05 -11.18
CA ALA A 112 -5.75 0.91 -11.85
C ALA A 112 -6.04 2.40 -11.63
N LYS A 113 -7.31 2.81 -11.75
CA LYS A 113 -7.75 4.20 -11.49
C LYS A 113 -7.51 4.61 -10.05
N TYR A 114 -7.84 3.76 -9.08
CA TYR A 114 -7.59 4.04 -7.66
C TYR A 114 -6.10 4.10 -7.35
N ALA A 115 -5.30 3.21 -7.92
CA ALA A 115 -3.84 3.20 -7.75
C ALA A 115 -3.22 4.49 -8.30
N ALA A 116 -3.63 4.93 -9.50
CA ALA A 116 -3.21 6.21 -10.09
C ALA A 116 -3.61 7.41 -9.22
N GLY A 117 -4.81 7.35 -8.62
CA GLY A 117 -5.30 8.33 -7.65
C GLY A 117 -4.71 8.21 -6.24
N ARG A 118 -3.73 7.31 -6.01
CA ARG A 118 -3.12 7.00 -4.70
C ARG A 118 -4.12 6.54 -3.62
N LYS A 119 -5.32 6.09 -4.04
CA LYS A 119 -6.35 5.50 -3.19
C LYS A 119 -6.05 4.03 -2.99
N TYR A 120 -4.94 3.73 -2.31
CA TYR A 120 -4.36 2.39 -2.31
C TYR A 120 -5.22 1.33 -1.63
N ASN A 121 -5.94 1.68 -0.55
CA ASN A 121 -6.88 0.73 0.07
C ASN A 121 -8.02 0.34 -0.90
N SER A 122 -8.57 1.30 -1.64
CA SER A 122 -9.58 1.03 -2.67
C SER A 122 -8.99 0.19 -3.80
N ALA A 123 -7.78 0.51 -4.27
CA ALA A 123 -7.11 -0.29 -5.30
C ALA A 123 -6.91 -1.75 -4.86
N ALA A 124 -6.48 -1.98 -3.61
CA ALA A 124 -6.33 -3.32 -3.06
C ALA A 124 -7.67 -4.08 -2.97
N ALA A 125 -8.77 -3.38 -2.66
CA ALA A 125 -10.10 -3.98 -2.63
C ALA A 125 -10.55 -4.42 -4.03
N GLU A 126 -10.35 -3.56 -5.04
CA GLU A 126 -10.71 -3.87 -6.43
C GLU A 126 -9.88 -5.03 -7.00
N TYR A 127 -8.58 -5.12 -6.70
CA TYR A 127 -7.77 -6.30 -7.07
C TYR A 127 -8.29 -7.59 -6.41
N GLY A 128 -8.79 -7.51 -5.17
CA GLY A 128 -9.41 -8.65 -4.49
C GLY A 128 -10.75 -9.06 -5.10
N ALA A 129 -11.58 -8.08 -5.48
CA ALA A 129 -12.83 -8.32 -6.19
C ALA A 129 -12.57 -8.99 -7.54
N ALA A 130 -11.60 -8.48 -8.32
CA ALA A 130 -11.16 -9.08 -9.58
C ALA A 130 -10.76 -10.56 -9.42
N ALA A 131 -10.08 -10.93 -8.33
CA ALA A 131 -9.66 -12.30 -8.08
C ALA A 131 -10.85 -13.28 -7.94
N GLY A 132 -12.02 -12.82 -7.49
CA GLY A 132 -13.24 -13.62 -7.38
C GLY A 132 -13.84 -14.05 -8.72
N PHE A 133 -13.44 -13.41 -9.83
CA PHE A 133 -13.90 -13.75 -11.17
C PHE A 133 -12.92 -14.66 -11.94
N LEU A 134 -11.76 -14.97 -11.34
CA LEU A 134 -10.78 -15.84 -11.97
C LEU A 134 -11.12 -17.33 -11.75
N PRO A 135 -10.93 -18.18 -12.78
CA PRO A 135 -10.93 -19.62 -12.58
C PRO A 135 -9.87 -20.05 -11.56
N ALA A 136 -10.12 -21.16 -10.84
CA ALA A 136 -9.25 -21.63 -9.75
C ALA A 136 -7.76 -21.81 -10.15
N PHE A 137 -7.50 -22.24 -11.39
CA PHE A 137 -6.17 -22.50 -11.93
C PHE A 137 -5.61 -21.38 -12.83
N ASP A 138 -6.12 -20.15 -12.69
CA ASP A 138 -5.64 -19.01 -13.47
C ASP A 138 -4.40 -18.36 -12.84
N ILE A 139 -3.31 -18.28 -13.60
CA ILE A 139 -2.05 -17.67 -13.15
C ILE A 139 -2.18 -16.20 -12.76
N ARG A 140 -3.19 -15.49 -13.27
CA ARG A 140 -3.47 -14.08 -12.91
C ARG A 140 -3.77 -13.93 -11.42
N ALA A 141 -4.21 -15.00 -10.74
CA ALA A 141 -4.42 -14.95 -9.29
C ALA A 141 -3.15 -14.57 -8.52
N VAL A 142 -1.97 -15.04 -8.98
CA VAL A 142 -0.67 -14.66 -8.41
C VAL A 142 -0.43 -13.15 -8.57
N HIS A 143 -0.70 -12.63 -9.77
CA HIS A 143 -0.58 -11.20 -10.07
C HIS A 143 -1.50 -10.36 -9.19
N LEU A 144 -2.78 -10.74 -9.04
CA LEU A 144 -3.74 -9.97 -8.25
C LEU A 144 -3.39 -9.96 -6.77
N LEU A 145 -2.96 -11.10 -6.21
CA LEU A 145 -2.50 -11.17 -4.81
C LEU A 145 -1.25 -10.31 -4.58
N GLU A 146 -0.27 -10.35 -5.48
CA GLU A 146 0.90 -9.46 -5.44
C GLU A 146 0.47 -7.99 -5.45
N ARG A 147 -0.45 -7.63 -6.35
CA ARG A 147 -0.97 -6.26 -6.49
C ARG A 147 -1.71 -5.79 -5.24
N GLN A 148 -2.49 -6.65 -4.59
CA GLN A 148 -3.11 -6.34 -3.30
C GLN A 148 -2.06 -6.04 -2.24
N GLY A 149 -1.02 -6.88 -2.13
CA GLY A 149 0.10 -6.68 -1.22
C GLY A 149 0.81 -5.36 -1.47
N ALA A 150 1.15 -5.07 -2.73
CA ALA A 150 1.76 -3.82 -3.18
C ALA A 150 0.95 -2.58 -2.80
N MET A 151 -0.37 -2.61 -3.02
CA MET A 151 -1.25 -1.50 -2.68
C MET A 151 -1.36 -1.32 -1.16
N LEU A 152 -1.50 -2.39 -0.39
CA LEU A 152 -1.56 -2.32 1.07
C LEU A 152 -0.25 -1.84 1.67
N LEU A 153 0.89 -2.19 1.08
CA LEU A 153 2.18 -1.68 1.47
C LEU A 153 2.28 -0.16 1.25
N ARG A 154 1.80 0.32 0.08
CA ARG A 154 1.68 1.77 -0.21
C ARG A 154 0.71 2.50 0.71
N ALA A 155 -0.31 1.80 1.21
CA ALA A 155 -1.24 2.31 2.21
C ALA A 155 -0.66 2.32 3.64
N GLY A 156 0.57 1.82 3.84
CA GLY A 156 1.21 1.71 5.15
C GLY A 156 0.76 0.50 5.98
N ASN A 157 -0.02 -0.41 5.40
CA ASN A 157 -0.50 -1.61 6.07
C ASN A 157 0.43 -2.80 5.83
N MET A 158 1.59 -2.79 6.48
CA MET A 158 2.63 -3.81 6.30
C MET A 158 2.16 -5.22 6.68
N ALA A 159 1.37 -5.38 7.75
CA ALA A 159 0.89 -6.68 8.20
C ALA A 159 -0.03 -7.34 7.16
N LYS A 160 -1.00 -6.58 6.58
CA LYS A 160 -1.83 -7.13 5.51
C LYS A 160 -1.02 -7.35 4.23
N ALA A 161 -0.10 -6.44 3.89
CA ALA A 161 0.75 -6.60 2.72
C ALA A 161 1.57 -7.90 2.76
N GLN A 162 2.19 -8.19 3.90
CA GLN A 162 2.91 -9.43 4.14
C GLN A 162 2.02 -10.67 3.91
N GLY A 163 0.79 -10.67 4.43
CA GLY A 163 -0.17 -11.75 4.19
C GLY A 163 -0.44 -11.98 2.71
N TYR A 164 -0.71 -10.91 1.94
CA TYR A 164 -0.97 -11.04 0.51
C TYR A 164 0.27 -11.48 -0.30
N PHE A 165 1.47 -11.04 0.06
CA PHE A 165 2.70 -11.54 -0.58
C PHE A 165 2.94 -13.02 -0.29
N SER A 166 2.72 -13.47 0.94
CA SER A 166 2.76 -14.90 1.29
C SER A 166 1.72 -15.70 0.50
N SER A 167 0.48 -15.22 0.41
CA SER A 167 -0.57 -15.87 -0.40
C SER A 167 -0.21 -15.91 -1.89
N ALA A 168 0.42 -14.87 -2.45
CA ALA A 168 0.88 -14.89 -3.83
C ALA A 168 1.95 -15.96 -4.07
N ILE A 169 2.89 -16.13 -3.13
CA ILE A 169 3.94 -17.17 -3.19
C ILE A 169 3.31 -18.58 -3.10
N GLU A 170 2.38 -18.79 -2.17
CA GLU A 170 1.66 -20.05 -2.01
C GLU A 170 0.85 -20.39 -3.26
N LYS A 171 0.13 -19.40 -3.82
CA LYS A 171 -0.65 -19.58 -5.05
C LYS A 171 0.25 -19.89 -6.25
N ALA A 172 1.40 -19.24 -6.35
CA ALA A 172 2.37 -19.56 -7.40
C ALA A 172 2.88 -21.00 -7.26
N LYS A 173 3.15 -21.47 -6.04
CA LYS A 173 3.54 -22.86 -5.77
C LYS A 173 2.44 -23.85 -6.16
N GLU A 174 1.19 -23.59 -5.79
CA GLU A 174 0.01 -24.39 -6.15
C GLU A 174 -0.12 -24.53 -7.68
N LEU A 175 -0.02 -23.40 -8.39
CA LEU A 175 -0.14 -23.32 -9.84
C LEU A 175 1.13 -23.73 -10.60
N LYS A 176 2.21 -24.08 -9.88
CA LYS A 176 3.55 -24.32 -10.45
C LYS A 176 4.01 -23.18 -11.37
N SER A 177 3.61 -21.96 -11.03
CA SER A 177 3.90 -20.74 -11.78
C SER A 177 5.25 -20.15 -11.35
N SER A 178 5.92 -19.52 -12.29
CA SER A 178 7.18 -18.79 -12.07
C SER A 178 7.17 -17.49 -12.87
N GLY A 179 8.09 -16.58 -12.55
CA GLY A 179 8.27 -15.34 -13.29
C GLY A 179 8.18 -14.10 -12.40
N ASN A 180 7.92 -12.95 -13.04
CA ASN A 180 8.09 -11.66 -12.40
C ASN A 180 7.11 -11.41 -11.25
N ASP A 181 5.86 -11.89 -11.30
CA ASP A 181 4.92 -11.68 -10.20
C ASP A 181 5.35 -12.42 -8.93
N LEU A 182 5.85 -13.66 -9.07
CA LEU A 182 6.45 -14.40 -7.96
C LEU A 182 7.71 -13.70 -7.43
N ALA A 183 8.55 -13.18 -8.33
CA ALA A 183 9.71 -12.39 -7.94
C ALA A 183 9.30 -11.13 -7.14
N MET A 184 8.24 -10.43 -7.55
CA MET A 184 7.74 -9.24 -6.85
C MET A 184 7.07 -9.58 -5.52
N ALA A 185 6.40 -10.72 -5.41
CA ALA A 185 5.87 -11.20 -4.14
C ALA A 185 6.99 -11.47 -3.12
N HIS A 186 8.06 -12.18 -3.54
CA HIS A 186 9.26 -12.37 -2.70
C HIS A 186 9.93 -11.05 -2.34
N LEU A 187 10.02 -10.11 -3.28
CA LEU A 187 10.55 -8.77 -3.01
C LEU A 187 9.72 -8.05 -1.93
N GLY A 188 8.39 -8.12 -2.05
CA GLY A 188 7.44 -7.52 -1.11
C GLY A 188 7.54 -8.10 0.29
N LEU A 189 7.60 -9.42 0.38
CA LEU A 189 7.77 -10.14 1.64
C LEU A 189 9.13 -9.82 2.27
N GLY A 190 10.21 -9.85 1.48
CA GLY A 190 11.55 -9.49 1.93
C GLY A 190 11.62 -8.08 2.51
N TYR A 191 10.97 -7.11 1.86
CA TYR A 191 10.87 -5.74 2.37
C TYR A 191 10.14 -5.66 3.72
N CYS A 192 9.00 -6.33 3.85
CA CYS A 192 8.25 -6.34 5.11
C CYS A 192 9.09 -6.93 6.24
N LEU A 193 9.76 -8.06 6.00
CA LEU A 193 10.62 -8.74 6.96
C LEU A 193 11.85 -7.90 7.34
N GLU A 194 12.45 -7.18 6.38
CA GLU A 194 13.53 -6.22 6.66
C GLU A 194 13.05 -5.13 7.61
N ARG A 195 11.86 -4.54 7.39
CA ARG A 195 11.28 -3.53 8.27
C ARG A 195 10.92 -4.08 9.66
N GLU A 196 10.69 -5.39 9.78
CA GLU A 196 10.53 -6.11 11.05
C GLU A 196 11.86 -6.50 11.72
N ASN A 197 13.01 -6.17 11.12
CA ASN A 197 14.34 -6.56 11.56
C ASN A 197 14.61 -8.09 11.52
N LYS A 198 13.84 -8.84 10.71
CA LYS A 198 14.06 -10.27 10.43
C LYS A 198 15.01 -10.43 9.25
N ILE A 199 16.25 -10.01 9.46
CA ILE A 199 17.23 -9.81 8.37
C ILE A 199 17.54 -11.11 7.60
N SER A 200 17.70 -12.24 8.31
CA SER A 200 17.96 -13.53 7.65
C SER A 200 16.82 -13.97 6.73
N GLU A 201 15.57 -13.82 7.17
CA GLU A 201 14.39 -14.16 6.37
C GLU A 201 14.19 -13.19 5.19
N ALA A 202 14.52 -11.91 5.41
CA ALA A 202 14.51 -10.90 4.35
C ALA A 202 15.52 -11.22 3.24
N ILE A 203 16.76 -11.56 3.60
CA ILE A 203 17.80 -11.97 2.65
C ILE A 203 17.37 -13.19 1.86
N ALA A 204 16.82 -14.22 2.50
CA ALA A 204 16.34 -15.42 1.79
C ALA A 204 15.26 -15.10 0.75
N ASN A 205 14.34 -14.19 1.08
CA ASN A 205 13.33 -13.72 0.13
C ASN A 205 13.93 -12.87 -1.00
N TYR A 206 14.89 -12.01 -0.70
CA TYR A 206 15.59 -11.24 -1.73
C TYR A 206 16.40 -12.12 -2.68
N GLU A 207 17.05 -13.17 -2.19
CA GLU A 207 17.75 -14.15 -3.02
C GLU A 207 16.78 -14.85 -3.99
N LYS A 208 15.55 -15.18 -3.54
CA LYS A 208 14.49 -15.72 -4.42
C LYS A 208 14.11 -14.79 -5.56
N VAL A 209 14.20 -13.47 -5.40
CA VAL A 209 13.92 -12.53 -6.49
C VAL A 209 14.89 -12.73 -7.65
N LEU A 210 16.16 -13.05 -7.38
CA LEU A 210 17.20 -13.25 -8.39
C LEU A 210 16.96 -14.50 -9.24
N ASP A 211 16.35 -15.53 -8.65
CA ASP A 211 15.95 -16.78 -9.31
C ASP A 211 14.86 -16.55 -10.36
N PHE A 212 13.90 -15.66 -10.06
CA PHE A 212 12.67 -15.54 -10.85
C PHE A 212 12.59 -14.31 -11.75
N THR A 213 13.36 -13.25 -11.48
CA THR A 213 13.31 -12.04 -12.31
C THR A 213 14.23 -12.13 -13.52
N THR A 214 13.81 -11.56 -14.65
CA THR A 214 14.66 -11.32 -15.83
C THR A 214 15.18 -9.88 -15.89
N SER A 215 14.69 -8.99 -15.04
CA SER A 215 15.04 -7.57 -15.05
C SER A 215 16.42 -7.32 -14.45
N LYS A 216 17.38 -6.88 -15.28
CA LYS A 216 18.74 -6.52 -14.85
C LYS A 216 18.72 -5.43 -13.75
N THR A 217 17.84 -4.44 -13.87
CA THR A 217 17.70 -3.36 -12.89
C THR A 217 17.23 -3.88 -11.53
N ILE A 218 16.28 -4.82 -11.51
CA ILE A 218 15.80 -5.44 -10.27
C ILE A 218 16.91 -6.29 -9.66
N LYS A 219 17.61 -7.12 -10.47
CA LYS A 219 18.75 -7.92 -9.98
C LYS A 219 19.83 -7.07 -9.31
N ALA A 220 20.25 -5.98 -9.96
CA ALA A 220 21.28 -5.10 -9.43
C ALA A 220 20.89 -4.50 -8.07
N ARG A 221 19.67 -3.97 -7.96
CA ARG A 221 19.17 -3.35 -6.71
C ARG A 221 18.98 -4.36 -5.58
N VAL A 222 18.48 -5.55 -5.91
CA VAL A 222 18.34 -6.64 -4.93
C VAL A 222 19.71 -7.10 -4.46
N GLY A 223 20.69 -7.23 -5.36
CA GLY A 223 22.08 -7.55 -5.01
C GLY A 223 22.68 -6.53 -4.03
N GLU A 224 22.55 -5.23 -4.31
CA GLU A 224 23.03 -4.16 -3.41
C GLU A 224 22.34 -4.23 -2.04
N THR A 225 21.03 -4.54 -2.01
CA THR A 225 20.28 -4.70 -0.77
C THR A 225 20.80 -5.88 0.04
N ILE A 226 21.01 -7.04 -0.59
CA ILE A 226 21.58 -8.23 0.06
C ILE A 226 22.97 -7.94 0.63
N ASP A 227 23.86 -7.33 -0.16
CA ASP A 227 25.22 -6.98 0.26
C ASP A 227 25.23 -6.02 1.45
N THR A 228 24.29 -5.08 1.48
CA THR A 228 24.12 -4.13 2.58
C THR A 228 23.65 -4.84 3.86
N LEU A 229 22.68 -5.75 3.74
CA LEU A 229 22.13 -6.48 4.87
C LEU A 229 23.07 -7.55 5.43
N LYS A 230 23.98 -8.09 4.61
CA LYS A 230 25.01 -9.05 5.04
C LYS A 230 26.15 -8.39 5.82
N LYS A 231 26.37 -7.08 5.67
CA LYS A 231 27.39 -6.36 6.45
C LYS A 231 26.88 -6.17 7.88
N PRO A 232 27.62 -6.61 8.92
CA PRO A 232 27.25 -6.30 10.29
C PRO A 232 27.17 -4.78 10.45
N GLY A 233 26.09 -4.29 11.06
CA GLY A 233 25.91 -2.87 11.34
C GLY A 233 27.15 -2.33 12.07
N LYS A 234 27.79 -1.32 11.49
CA LYS A 234 28.86 -0.58 12.17
C LYS A 234 28.32 0.13 13.41
#